data_AF-A0A8T3S553-F1
#
_entry.id   AF-A0A8T3S553-F1
#
_cell.length_a   1.000
_cell.length_b   1.000
_cell.length_c   1.000
_cell.angle_alpha   90.00
_cell.angle_beta   90.00
_cell.angle_gamma   90.00
#
_symmetry.space_group_name_H-M   'P 1'
#
loop_
_entity.id
_entity.type
_entity.pdbx_description
1 polymer ?
#
loop_
_entity_poly.entity_id
_entity_poly.type
_entity_poly.pdbx_seq_one_letter_code
_entity_poly.pdbx_strand_id
1 'polypeptide(L)'
;VTYLGYVYGTLSVLRRMRARDRGTILMVGSALAYRGIPLQSAYCAAKHAVQGFHDSLRTELMHDGSGINITMVQLPAVNTPQFGWVKSRLPNRAQPVPPIFQPELIAEGIAWAADNPEATRELNIGWPAVKAIWGNKLAPGFADRVLARMGYQSQQTDEPEDPDRPNNLWAPVAGDHGAHGAFDERARTGSWQLWANTHRGLVAAAAGTAFAASIAALVWRRD
;
A
#
# COMPACT_ATOMS: atom_id res chain seq x y z
N VAL A 1 10.72 12.81 9.01
CA VAL A 1 10.18 11.52 9.48
C VAL A 1 9.83 10.60 8.31
N THR A 2 8.79 10.88 7.51
CA THR A 2 8.25 9.94 6.50
C THR A 2 9.22 9.51 5.40
N TYR A 3 9.97 10.42 4.76
CA TYR A 3 10.93 10.07 3.70
C TYR A 3 12.31 9.76 4.26
N LEU A 4 12.96 10.74 4.92
CA LEU A 4 14.32 10.57 5.44
C LEU A 4 14.45 9.44 6.47
N GLY A 5 13.38 9.09 7.20
CA GLY A 5 13.39 7.93 8.09
C GLY A 5 13.59 6.61 7.33
N TYR A 6 12.96 6.46 6.16
CA TYR A 6 13.16 5.31 5.28
C TYR A 6 14.58 5.30 4.73
N VAL A 7 15.08 6.45 4.26
CA VAL A 7 16.43 6.56 3.70
C VAL A 7 17.48 6.21 4.76
N TYR A 8 17.47 6.88 5.90
CA TYR A 8 18.48 6.66 6.94
C TYR A 8 18.37 5.29 7.60
N GLY A 9 17.14 4.78 7.81
CA GLY A 9 16.92 3.42 8.30
C GLY A 9 17.49 2.38 7.32
N THR A 10 17.20 2.54 6.04
CA THR A 10 17.71 1.67 4.97
C THR A 10 19.23 1.71 4.88
N LEU A 11 19.83 2.89 4.84
CA LEU A 11 21.29 3.04 4.80
C LEU A 11 21.97 2.41 6.03
N SER A 12 21.33 2.48 7.19
CA SER A 12 21.86 1.89 8.43
C SER A 12 21.89 0.36 8.35
N VAL A 13 20.82 -0.28 7.86
CA VAL A 13 20.77 -1.75 7.72
C VAL A 13 21.58 -2.25 6.53
N LEU A 14 21.65 -1.49 5.43
CA LEU A 14 22.43 -1.83 4.24
C LEU A 14 23.91 -2.04 4.54
N ARG A 15 24.50 -1.24 5.44
CA ARG A 15 25.90 -1.41 5.87
C ARG A 15 26.16 -2.82 6.40
N ARG A 16 25.21 -3.39 7.15
CA ARG A 16 25.31 -4.75 7.70
C ARG A 16 24.95 -5.80 6.68
N MET A 17 23.93 -5.57 5.86
CA MET A 17 23.48 -6.51 4.84
C MET A 17 24.52 -6.70 3.73
N ARG A 18 25.18 -5.62 3.28
CA ARG A 18 26.23 -5.68 2.25
C ARG A 18 27.43 -6.52 2.69
N ALA A 19 27.86 -6.41 3.95
CA ALA A 19 28.98 -7.19 4.47
C ALA A 19 28.75 -8.71 4.43
N ARG A 20 27.48 -9.16 4.42
CA ARG A 20 27.08 -10.58 4.38
C ARG A 20 26.41 -10.98 3.07
N ASP A 21 26.33 -10.04 2.13
CA ASP A 21 25.60 -10.07 0.86
C ASP A 21 24.24 -10.78 0.91
N ARG A 22 23.46 -10.49 1.97
CA ARG A 22 22.11 -11.03 2.13
C ARG A 22 21.24 -10.20 3.04
N GLY A 23 19.94 -10.22 2.77
CA GLY A 23 18.91 -9.61 3.61
C GLY A 23 17.68 -9.22 2.81
N THR A 24 16.64 -8.82 3.53
CA THR A 24 15.39 -8.36 2.93
C THR A 24 15.02 -7.02 3.56
N ILE A 25 14.74 -6.02 2.73
CA ILE A 25 14.24 -4.72 3.14
C ILE A 25 12.79 -4.60 2.64
N LEU A 26 11.85 -4.52 3.58
CA LEU A 26 10.44 -4.27 3.27
C LEU A 26 10.11 -2.80 3.52
N MET A 27 9.70 -2.09 2.48
CA MET A 27 9.26 -0.70 2.59
C MET A 27 7.75 -0.61 2.57
N VAL A 28 7.15 -0.13 3.67
CA VAL A 28 5.70 0.11 3.72
C VAL A 28 5.33 1.32 2.84
N GLY A 29 4.82 1.04 1.67
CA GLY A 29 4.34 2.02 0.69
C GLY A 29 2.88 2.43 0.91
N SER A 30 2.34 3.15 -0.06
CA SER A 30 0.92 3.47 -0.17
C SER A 30 0.53 3.62 -1.63
N ALA A 31 -0.70 3.24 -2.00
CA ALA A 31 -1.30 3.62 -3.28
C ALA A 31 -1.13 5.11 -3.64
N LEU A 32 -1.07 5.95 -2.61
CA LEU A 32 -0.91 7.40 -2.73
C LEU A 32 0.50 7.84 -3.16
N ALA A 33 1.43 6.89 -3.33
CA ALA A 33 2.74 7.08 -3.97
C ALA A 33 2.65 7.17 -5.50
N TYR A 34 1.54 6.77 -6.10
CA TYR A 34 1.32 6.84 -7.56
C TYR A 34 0.22 7.81 -7.94
N ARG A 35 -0.71 8.09 -7.01
CA ARG A 35 -1.81 9.03 -7.23
C ARG A 35 -2.06 9.86 -5.98
N GLY A 36 -1.75 11.15 -6.06
CA GLY A 36 -2.12 12.11 -5.03
C GLY A 36 -3.64 12.27 -4.88
N ILE A 37 -4.09 12.51 -3.66
CA ILE A 37 -5.48 12.85 -3.32
C ILE A 37 -5.52 14.18 -2.57
N PRO A 38 -6.66 14.91 -2.58
CA PRO A 38 -6.80 16.14 -1.80
C PRO A 38 -6.60 15.88 -0.29
N LEU A 39 -6.32 16.96 0.46
CA LEU A 39 -6.10 16.96 1.91
C LEU A 39 -4.81 16.29 2.40
N GLN A 40 -4.07 15.59 1.53
CA GLN A 40 -2.89 14.80 1.92
C GLN A 40 -1.63 15.12 1.09
N SER A 41 -1.52 16.33 0.53
CA SER A 41 -0.42 16.69 -0.40
C SER A 41 0.97 16.40 0.16
N ALA A 42 1.25 16.75 1.42
CA ALA A 42 2.53 16.48 2.07
C ALA A 42 2.81 14.98 2.25
N TYR A 43 1.79 14.19 2.59
CA TYR A 43 1.90 12.73 2.71
C TYR A 43 2.11 12.08 1.35
N CYS A 44 1.32 12.46 0.34
CA CYS A 44 1.46 11.97 -1.03
C CYS A 44 2.86 12.26 -1.58
N ALA A 45 3.35 13.50 -1.44
CA ALA A 45 4.70 13.88 -1.88
C ALA A 45 5.78 13.02 -1.20
N ALA A 46 5.70 12.82 0.11
CA ALA A 46 6.64 11.98 0.84
C ALA A 46 6.59 10.51 0.38
N LYS A 47 5.41 9.96 0.10
CA LYS A 47 5.27 8.58 -0.38
C LYS A 47 5.76 8.40 -1.82
N HIS A 48 5.58 9.39 -2.70
CA HIS A 48 6.23 9.41 -4.02
C HIS A 48 7.76 9.42 -3.89
N ALA A 49 8.31 10.21 -2.95
CA ALA A 49 9.75 10.24 -2.71
C ALA A 49 10.30 8.90 -2.19
N VAL A 50 9.58 8.23 -1.28
CA VAL A 50 9.93 6.87 -0.81
C VAL A 50 9.94 5.88 -1.98
N GLN A 51 8.94 5.94 -2.86
CA GLN A 51 8.91 5.10 -4.05
C GLN A 51 10.10 5.37 -4.98
N GLY A 52 10.42 6.64 -5.27
CA GLY A 52 11.58 6.97 -6.10
C GLY A 52 12.89 6.43 -5.52
N PHE A 53 13.05 6.53 -4.20
CA PHE A 53 14.19 5.95 -3.49
C PHE A 53 14.23 4.42 -3.60
N HIS A 54 13.10 3.74 -3.40
CA HIS A 54 12.98 2.30 -3.58
C HIS A 54 13.39 1.86 -4.99
N ASP A 55 12.86 2.53 -6.01
CA ASP A 55 13.08 2.15 -7.41
C ASP A 55 14.55 2.33 -7.81
N SER A 56 15.20 3.44 -7.41
CA SER A 56 16.63 3.67 -7.63
C SER A 56 17.49 2.60 -6.93
N LEU A 57 17.29 2.43 -5.62
CA LEU A 57 18.11 1.54 -4.80
C LEU A 57 17.99 0.08 -5.28
N ARG A 58 16.80 -0.34 -5.69
CA ARG A 58 16.60 -1.69 -6.24
C ARG A 58 17.47 -1.93 -7.47
N THR A 59 17.51 -0.96 -8.40
CA THR A 59 18.34 -1.11 -9.61
C THR A 59 19.84 -1.03 -9.32
N GLU A 60 20.26 -0.26 -8.32
CA GLU A 60 21.65 -0.23 -7.85
C GLU A 60 22.06 -1.60 -7.29
N LEU A 61 21.24 -2.20 -6.42
CA LEU A 61 21.50 -3.55 -5.87
C LEU A 61 21.56 -4.62 -6.97
N MET A 62 20.71 -4.52 -8.00
CA MET A 62 20.74 -5.43 -9.15
C MET A 62 22.01 -5.25 -9.99
N HIS A 63 22.43 -4.00 -10.24
CA HIS A 63 23.67 -3.70 -10.95
C HIS A 63 24.90 -4.28 -10.23
N ASP A 64 24.92 -4.15 -8.91
CA ASP A 64 25.99 -4.68 -8.04
C ASP A 64 25.93 -6.22 -7.89
N GLY A 65 24.92 -6.90 -8.44
CA GLY A 65 24.73 -8.34 -8.29
C GLY A 65 24.47 -8.78 -6.84
N SER A 66 23.91 -7.90 -6.00
CA SER A 66 23.78 -8.14 -4.57
C SER A 66 22.68 -9.17 -4.24
N GLY A 67 22.94 -10.03 -3.26
CA GLY A 67 21.97 -10.96 -2.65
C GLY A 67 20.97 -10.29 -1.69
N ILE A 68 20.88 -8.95 -1.69
CA ILE A 68 19.94 -8.18 -0.87
C ILE A 68 18.65 -7.95 -1.66
N ASN A 69 17.53 -8.41 -1.09
CA ASN A 69 16.20 -8.18 -1.61
C ASN A 69 15.60 -6.89 -1.04
N ILE A 70 14.88 -6.17 -1.89
CA ILE A 70 14.09 -5.00 -1.50
C ILE A 70 12.71 -5.07 -2.16
N THR A 71 11.67 -4.94 -1.33
CA THR A 71 10.28 -5.03 -1.76
C THR A 71 9.47 -3.92 -1.13
N MET A 72 8.67 -3.22 -1.94
CA MET A 72 7.71 -2.24 -1.44
C MET A 72 6.33 -2.86 -1.26
N VAL A 73 5.78 -2.78 -0.06
CA VAL A 73 4.44 -3.27 0.27
C VAL A 73 3.45 -2.11 0.22
N GLN A 74 2.65 -2.02 -0.83
CA GLN A 74 1.69 -0.95 -1.04
C GLN A 74 0.41 -1.22 -0.26
N LEU A 75 0.16 -0.39 0.75
CA LEU A 75 -1.01 -0.53 1.62
C LEU A 75 -2.25 0.18 1.07
N PRO A 76 -3.45 -0.37 1.35
CA PRO A 76 -4.72 0.30 1.11
C PRO A 76 -5.06 1.20 2.31
N ALA A 77 -6.31 1.66 2.40
CA ALA A 77 -6.82 2.27 3.62
C ALA A 77 -7.03 1.19 4.70
N VAL A 78 -6.48 1.41 5.90
CA VAL A 78 -6.43 0.41 6.97
C VAL A 78 -7.22 0.90 8.19
N ASN A 79 -7.99 0.00 8.79
CA ASN A 79 -8.70 0.24 10.05
C ASN A 79 -7.72 0.24 11.23
N THR A 80 -6.97 1.33 11.35
CA THR A 80 -6.10 1.57 12.52
C THR A 80 -6.71 2.64 13.41
N PRO A 81 -6.33 2.71 14.69
CA PRO A 81 -6.88 3.70 15.59
C PRO A 81 -6.34 5.13 15.37
N GLN A 82 -5.49 5.34 14.35
CA GLN A 82 -4.95 6.64 13.93
C GLN A 82 -6.02 7.74 13.84
N PHE A 83 -7.18 7.43 13.26
CA PHE A 83 -8.25 8.42 13.05
C PHE A 83 -8.89 8.91 14.36
N GLY A 84 -8.72 8.16 15.46
CA GLY A 84 -9.17 8.53 16.80
C GLY A 84 -8.32 9.59 17.50
N TRP A 85 -7.08 9.85 17.06
CA TRP A 85 -6.16 10.83 17.71
C TRP A 85 -5.34 11.69 16.75
N VAL A 86 -5.42 11.49 15.44
CA VAL A 86 -4.69 12.36 14.50
C VAL A 86 -5.24 13.78 14.62
N LYS A 87 -4.37 14.80 14.69
CA LYS A 87 -4.82 16.19 14.66
C LYS A 87 -5.49 16.46 13.32
N SER A 88 -6.80 16.73 13.36
CA SER A 88 -7.58 17.11 12.19
C SER A 88 -7.86 18.61 12.20
N ARG A 89 -8.03 19.18 11.00
CA ARG A 89 -8.63 20.51 10.77
C ARG A 89 -9.88 20.39 9.88
N LEU A 90 -10.37 19.17 9.69
CA LEU A 90 -11.59 18.90 8.95
C LEU A 90 -12.81 19.26 9.82
N PRO A 91 -13.93 19.68 9.20
CA PRO A 91 -15.16 19.95 9.95
C PRO A 91 -15.76 18.70 10.60
N ASN A 92 -15.56 17.53 9.98
CA ASN A 92 -16.03 16.24 10.47
C ASN A 92 -14.88 15.30 10.80
N ARG A 93 -15.15 14.27 11.61
CA ARG A 93 -14.15 13.27 12.01
C ARG A 93 -13.55 12.61 10.78
N ALA A 94 -12.21 12.50 10.78
CA ALA A 94 -11.47 11.89 9.69
C ALA A 94 -11.75 10.38 9.63
N GLN A 95 -11.72 9.81 8.43
CA GLN A 95 -11.81 8.35 8.22
C GLN A 95 -10.86 7.88 7.10
N PRO A 96 -10.54 6.57 7.06
CA PRO A 96 -9.82 6.00 5.93
C PRO A 96 -10.67 6.07 4.65
N VAL A 97 -10.04 6.36 3.51
CA VAL A 97 -10.73 6.38 2.20
C VAL A 97 -11.20 4.97 1.85
N PRO A 98 -12.51 4.70 1.72
CA PRO A 98 -13.00 3.35 1.42
C PRO A 98 -12.51 2.82 0.07
N PRO A 99 -12.37 1.48 -0.09
CA PRO A 99 -12.64 0.44 0.90
C PRO A 99 -11.55 0.32 1.99
N ILE A 100 -12.00 -0.01 3.20
CA ILE A 100 -11.18 -0.13 4.41
C ILE A 100 -10.83 -1.62 4.62
N PHE A 101 -9.62 -1.90 5.07
CA PHE A 101 -9.14 -3.26 5.37
C PHE A 101 -8.67 -3.39 6.81
N GLN A 102 -8.80 -4.58 7.38
CA GLN A 102 -8.34 -4.86 8.74
C GLN A 102 -6.81 -4.94 8.83
N PRO A 103 -6.21 -4.58 9.97
CA PRO A 103 -4.76 -4.57 10.16
C PRO A 103 -4.13 -5.96 10.06
N GLU A 104 -4.84 -7.04 10.40
CA GLU A 104 -4.38 -8.42 10.31
C GLU A 104 -4.02 -8.80 8.87
N LEU A 105 -4.85 -8.39 7.91
CA LEU A 105 -4.62 -8.63 6.49
C LEU A 105 -3.35 -7.94 5.99
N ILE A 106 -3.04 -6.78 6.57
CA ILE A 106 -1.81 -6.05 6.28
C ILE A 106 -0.61 -6.77 6.87
N ALA A 107 -0.72 -7.22 8.12
CA ALA A 107 0.31 -7.98 8.81
C ALA A 107 0.63 -9.29 8.07
N GLU A 108 -0.40 -10.03 7.62
CA GLU A 108 -0.26 -11.24 6.83
C GLU A 108 0.51 -10.98 5.53
N GLY A 109 0.15 -9.92 4.79
CA GLY A 109 0.85 -9.57 3.55
C GLY A 109 2.30 -9.16 3.78
N ILE A 110 2.59 -8.41 4.85
CA ILE A 110 3.98 -8.04 5.20
C ILE A 110 4.79 -9.28 5.63
N ALA A 111 4.21 -10.16 6.45
CA ALA A 111 4.85 -11.39 6.89
C ALA A 111 5.15 -12.30 5.67
N TRP A 112 4.18 -12.48 4.78
CA TRP A 112 4.37 -13.23 3.56
C TRP A 112 5.50 -12.64 2.69
N ALA A 113 5.57 -11.31 2.56
CA ALA A 113 6.65 -10.66 1.81
C ALA A 113 8.03 -10.87 2.46
N ALA A 114 8.09 -10.96 3.79
CA ALA A 114 9.33 -11.24 4.52
C ALA A 114 9.82 -12.67 4.26
N ASP A 115 8.90 -13.63 4.25
CA ASP A 115 9.18 -15.05 4.01
C ASP A 115 9.43 -15.36 2.53
N ASN A 116 9.02 -14.48 1.62
CA ASN A 116 9.13 -14.65 0.16
C ASN A 116 9.86 -13.47 -0.50
N PRO A 117 11.12 -13.19 -0.13
CA PRO A 117 11.81 -11.94 -0.47
C PRO A 117 12.08 -11.74 -1.96
N GLU A 118 12.15 -12.82 -2.73
CA GLU A 118 12.35 -12.78 -4.18
C GLU A 118 11.01 -12.78 -4.97
N ALA A 119 9.87 -12.87 -4.28
CA ALA A 119 8.61 -13.09 -4.95
C ALA A 119 8.09 -11.86 -5.68
N THR A 120 8.44 -10.65 -5.27
CA THR A 120 8.02 -9.45 -6.00
C THR A 120 8.85 -8.23 -5.63
N ARG A 121 8.99 -7.30 -6.59
CA ARG A 121 9.47 -5.94 -6.32
C ARG A 121 8.44 -5.11 -5.53
N GLU A 122 7.16 -5.40 -5.74
CA GLU A 122 6.04 -4.66 -5.17
C GLU A 122 4.90 -5.63 -4.80
N LEU A 123 4.50 -5.62 -3.54
CA LEU A 123 3.32 -6.34 -3.08
C LEU A 123 2.18 -5.35 -2.87
N ASN A 124 1.12 -5.46 -3.67
CA ASN A 124 -0.07 -4.62 -3.51
C ASN A 124 -1.10 -5.32 -2.64
N ILE A 125 -1.44 -4.70 -1.50
CA ILE A 125 -2.49 -5.20 -0.61
C ILE A 125 -3.75 -4.39 -0.89
N GLY A 126 -4.73 -4.98 -1.58
CA GLY A 126 -6.04 -4.39 -1.81
C GLY A 126 -6.18 -3.63 -3.14
N TRP A 127 -7.28 -3.96 -3.83
CA TRP A 127 -7.61 -3.52 -5.20
C TRP A 127 -7.59 -2.00 -5.50
N PRO A 128 -7.89 -1.08 -4.56
CA PRO A 128 -7.94 0.35 -4.85
C PRO A 128 -6.59 0.94 -5.30
N ALA A 129 -5.48 0.36 -4.84
CA ALA A 129 -4.15 0.81 -5.23
C ALA A 129 -3.94 0.71 -6.75
N VAL A 130 -4.35 -0.42 -7.33
CA VAL A 130 -4.22 -0.69 -8.77
C VAL A 130 -5.15 0.19 -9.60
N LYS A 131 -6.40 0.41 -9.15
CA LYS A 131 -7.35 1.30 -9.84
C LYS A 131 -6.88 2.75 -9.88
N ALA A 132 -6.32 3.26 -8.78
CA ALA A 132 -5.79 4.63 -8.75
C ALA A 132 -4.61 4.80 -9.71
N ILE A 133 -3.72 3.81 -9.77
CA ILE A 133 -2.56 3.77 -10.69
C ILE A 133 -3.01 3.76 -12.15
N TRP A 134 -3.89 2.83 -12.53
CA TRP A 134 -4.32 2.69 -13.93
C TRP A 134 -5.31 3.77 -14.37
N GLY A 135 -6.23 4.18 -13.49
CA GLY A 135 -7.18 5.25 -13.79
C GLY A 135 -6.49 6.59 -14.06
N ASN A 136 -5.46 6.92 -13.28
CA ASN A 136 -4.67 8.13 -13.51
C ASN A 136 -3.85 8.05 -14.80
N LYS A 137 -3.28 6.88 -15.13
CA LYS A 137 -2.51 6.69 -16.37
C LYS A 137 -3.37 6.79 -17.63
N LEU A 138 -4.63 6.34 -17.58
CA LEU A 138 -5.52 6.29 -18.75
C LEU A 138 -6.36 7.56 -18.94
N ALA A 139 -6.80 8.20 -17.85
CA ALA A 139 -7.68 9.37 -17.93
C ALA A 139 -7.46 10.34 -16.75
N PRO A 140 -6.29 11.01 -16.67
CA PRO A 140 -5.92 11.83 -15.51
C PRO A 140 -6.92 12.96 -15.22
N GLY A 141 -7.35 13.70 -16.24
CA GLY A 141 -8.31 14.80 -16.06
C GLY A 141 -9.71 14.35 -15.59
N PHE A 142 -10.13 13.13 -15.95
CA PHE A 142 -11.36 12.56 -15.40
C PHE A 142 -11.17 12.17 -13.92
N ALA A 143 -10.06 11.50 -13.60
CA ALA A 143 -9.72 11.14 -12.23
C ALA A 143 -9.58 12.38 -11.33
N ASP A 144 -9.02 13.47 -11.83
CA ASP A 144 -8.96 14.77 -11.15
C ASP A 144 -10.35 15.30 -10.82
N ARG A 145 -11.28 15.31 -11.78
CA ARG A 145 -12.66 15.77 -11.55
C ARG A 145 -13.41 14.90 -10.54
N VAL A 146 -13.22 13.58 -10.59
CA VAL A 146 -13.80 12.66 -9.61
C VAL A 146 -13.26 12.95 -8.21
N LEU A 147 -11.93 13.09 -8.07
CA LEU A 147 -11.31 13.38 -6.77
C LEU A 147 -11.64 14.79 -6.26
N ALA A 148 -11.76 15.77 -7.14
CA ALA A 148 -12.21 17.12 -6.78
C ALA A 148 -13.64 17.12 -6.22
N ARG A 149 -14.52 16.26 -6.75
CA ARG A 149 -15.91 16.14 -6.29
C ARG A 149 -16.05 15.29 -5.03
N MET A 150 -15.38 14.13 -4.98
CA MET A 150 -15.65 13.09 -3.98
C MET A 150 -14.53 12.94 -2.94
N GLY A 151 -13.30 13.35 -3.27
CA GLY A 151 -12.11 13.05 -2.47
C GLY A 151 -12.05 13.76 -1.11
N TYR A 152 -12.74 14.89 -0.96
CA TYR A 152 -12.84 15.60 0.33
C TYR A 152 -13.81 14.89 1.28
N GLN A 153 -14.99 14.53 0.78
CA GLN A 153 -16.05 13.89 1.57
C GLN A 153 -15.70 12.44 1.92
N SER A 154 -15.03 11.69 1.03
CA SER A 154 -14.67 10.29 1.30
C SER A 154 -13.71 10.10 2.47
N GLN A 155 -12.99 11.16 2.86
CA GLN A 155 -12.04 11.18 3.98
C GLN A 155 -12.67 11.61 5.31
N GLN A 156 -13.99 11.84 5.34
CA GLN A 156 -14.72 12.30 6.51
C GLN A 156 -15.91 11.38 6.79
N THR A 157 -16.25 11.27 8.07
CA THR A 157 -17.55 10.74 8.51
C THR A 157 -18.60 11.87 8.47
N ASP A 158 -19.83 11.54 8.85
CA ASP A 158 -20.90 12.53 9.06
C ASP A 158 -20.90 13.11 10.49
N GLU A 159 -20.00 12.65 11.35
CA GLU A 159 -19.88 13.15 12.73
C GLU A 159 -18.99 14.40 12.79
N PRO A 160 -19.42 15.48 13.47
CA PRO A 160 -18.59 16.67 13.66
C PRO A 160 -17.27 16.35 14.39
N GLU A 161 -16.20 17.03 14.00
CA GLU A 161 -14.91 16.96 14.68
C GLU A 161 -14.90 17.86 15.92
N ASP A 162 -14.35 17.35 17.03
CA ASP A 162 -13.98 18.16 18.18
C ASP A 162 -12.55 18.69 17.97
N PRO A 163 -12.34 20.01 17.75
CA PRO A 163 -11.01 20.57 17.50
C PRO A 163 -10.10 20.51 18.73
N ASP A 164 -10.64 20.37 19.93
CA ASP A 164 -9.94 20.43 21.22
C ASP A 164 -9.66 19.05 21.82
N ARG A 165 -10.14 17.97 21.19
CA ARG A 165 -9.85 16.60 21.63
C ARG A 165 -8.33 16.32 21.68
N PRO A 166 -7.89 15.42 22.59
CA PRO A 166 -6.50 14.96 22.61
C PRO A 166 -6.03 14.45 21.25
N ASN A 167 -4.81 14.81 20.86
CA ASN A 167 -4.24 14.43 19.58
C ASN A 167 -2.73 14.16 19.67
N ASN A 168 -2.20 13.46 18.67
CA ASN A 168 -0.82 12.97 18.68
C ASN A 168 0.21 13.86 17.95
N LEU A 169 -0.09 15.15 17.70
CA LEU A 169 0.80 16.01 16.90
C LEU A 169 2.13 16.30 17.59
N TRP A 170 2.08 16.63 18.88
CA TRP A 170 3.26 17.04 19.66
C TRP A 170 3.66 16.03 20.73
N ALA A 171 2.69 15.31 21.30
CA ALA A 171 2.90 14.31 22.33
C ALA A 171 2.02 13.08 22.03
N PRO A 172 2.42 11.87 22.43
CA PRO A 172 1.55 10.69 22.31
C PRO A 172 0.29 10.87 23.16
N VAL A 173 -0.83 10.33 22.67
CA VAL A 173 -2.05 10.22 23.47
C VAL A 173 -1.92 9.01 24.38
N ALA A 174 -2.06 9.19 25.69
CA ALA A 174 -1.93 8.12 26.67
C ALA A 174 -2.95 6.98 26.45
N GLY A 175 -2.58 5.77 26.88
CA GLY A 175 -3.42 4.57 26.80
C GLY A 175 -2.89 3.52 25.82
N ASP A 176 -3.36 2.29 25.97
CA ASP A 176 -3.26 1.28 24.92
C ASP A 176 -4.46 1.46 23.99
N HIS A 177 -4.15 1.66 22.73
CA HIS A 177 -5.13 1.96 21.70
C HIS A 177 -5.43 0.76 20.80
N GLY A 178 -4.74 -0.37 21.00
CA GLY A 178 -4.86 -1.56 20.19
C GLY A 178 -4.44 -1.37 18.72
N ALA A 179 -4.75 -2.38 17.90
CA ALA A 179 -4.43 -2.38 16.48
C ALA A 179 -5.60 -1.92 15.58
N HIS A 180 -6.84 -1.98 16.10
CA HIS A 180 -8.06 -1.70 15.35
C HIS A 180 -8.56 -0.27 15.58
N GLY A 181 -9.02 0.37 14.51
CA GLY A 181 -9.78 1.61 14.60
C GLY A 181 -11.28 1.39 14.76
N ALA A 182 -12.03 2.49 14.76
CA ALA A 182 -13.49 2.48 14.92
C ALA A 182 -14.29 1.99 13.69
N PHE A 183 -13.64 1.36 12.70
CA PHE A 183 -14.25 1.02 11.41
C PHE A 183 -14.44 -0.49 11.19
N ASP A 184 -14.50 -1.29 12.25
CA ASP A 184 -14.59 -2.76 12.15
C ASP A 184 -15.76 -3.25 11.30
N GLU A 185 -16.93 -2.63 11.44
CA GLU A 185 -18.14 -2.99 10.68
C GLU A 185 -18.01 -2.76 9.16
N ARG A 186 -17.08 -1.90 8.74
CA ARG A 186 -16.84 -1.54 7.33
C ARG A 186 -15.54 -2.13 6.79
N ALA A 187 -14.67 -2.65 7.66
CA ALA A 187 -13.35 -3.11 7.32
C ALA A 187 -13.39 -4.55 6.81
N ARG A 188 -12.69 -4.80 5.70
CA ARG A 188 -12.59 -6.12 5.08
C ARG A 188 -11.45 -6.91 5.70
N THR A 189 -11.71 -8.15 6.06
CA THR A 189 -10.70 -9.10 6.56
C THR A 189 -9.96 -9.84 5.45
N GLY A 190 -10.44 -9.76 4.19
CA GLY A 190 -9.85 -10.47 3.06
C GLY A 190 -9.59 -9.58 1.84
N SER A 191 -8.62 -9.98 1.02
CA SER A 191 -8.31 -9.36 -0.27
C SER A 191 -7.98 -10.43 -1.30
N TRP A 192 -8.84 -10.56 -2.31
CA TRP A 192 -8.60 -11.44 -3.46
C TRP A 192 -7.30 -11.09 -4.18
N GLN A 193 -6.91 -9.81 -4.17
CA GLN A 193 -5.67 -9.38 -4.79
C GLN A 193 -4.46 -9.86 -3.99
N LEU A 194 -4.51 -9.79 -2.66
CA LEU A 194 -3.44 -10.34 -1.83
C LEU A 194 -3.34 -11.84 -2.08
N TRP A 195 -4.47 -12.55 -2.06
CA TRP A 195 -4.53 -13.97 -2.39
C TRP A 195 -3.90 -14.28 -3.76
N ALA A 196 -4.26 -13.55 -4.80
CA ALA A 196 -3.72 -13.75 -6.14
C ALA A 196 -2.21 -13.47 -6.20
N ASN A 197 -1.74 -12.43 -5.50
CA ASN A 197 -0.32 -12.11 -5.42
C ASN A 197 0.48 -13.19 -4.68
N THR A 198 -0.07 -13.73 -3.58
CA THR A 198 0.61 -14.76 -2.78
C THR A 198 0.53 -16.15 -3.42
N HIS A 199 -0.44 -16.38 -4.32
CA HIS A 199 -0.64 -17.62 -5.05
C HIS A 199 -0.30 -17.49 -6.55
N ARG A 200 0.59 -16.55 -6.91
CA ARG A 200 0.94 -16.24 -8.32
C ARG A 200 1.30 -17.45 -9.17
N GLY A 201 1.93 -18.48 -8.60
CA GLY A 201 2.26 -19.72 -9.30
C GLY A 201 1.02 -20.52 -9.71
N LEU A 202 0.03 -20.63 -8.83
CA LEU A 202 -1.25 -21.27 -9.12
C LEU A 202 -2.05 -20.45 -10.14
N VAL A 203 -2.07 -19.12 -10.00
CA VAL A 203 -2.75 -18.23 -10.94
C VAL A 203 -2.13 -18.36 -12.34
N ALA A 204 -0.80 -18.36 -12.44
CA ALA A 204 -0.10 -18.54 -13.71
C ALA A 204 -0.37 -19.92 -14.34
N ALA A 205 -0.37 -20.98 -13.52
CA ALA A 205 -0.70 -22.33 -13.99
C ALA A 205 -2.13 -22.41 -14.53
N ALA A 206 -3.11 -21.90 -13.78
CA ALA A 206 -4.51 -21.89 -14.21
C ALA A 206 -4.72 -21.09 -15.50
N ALA A 207 -4.08 -19.92 -15.62
CA ALA A 207 -4.13 -19.11 -16.84
C ALA A 207 -3.48 -19.84 -18.03
N GLY A 208 -2.35 -20.52 -17.83
CA GLY A 208 -1.68 -21.33 -18.84
C GLY A 208 -2.56 -22.48 -19.33
N THR A 209 -3.22 -23.20 -18.43
CA THR A 209 -4.15 -24.29 -18.78
C THR A 209 -5.36 -23.76 -19.55
N ALA A 210 -5.97 -22.66 -19.12
CA ALA A 210 -7.10 -22.05 -19.81
C ALA A 210 -6.72 -21.59 -21.23
N PHE A 211 -5.53 -21.00 -21.38
CA PHE A 211 -5.01 -20.59 -22.69
C PHE A 211 -4.78 -21.79 -23.62
N ALA A 212 -4.14 -22.85 -23.12
CA ALA A 212 -3.92 -24.08 -23.88
C ALA A 212 -5.25 -24.74 -24.30
N ALA A 213 -6.24 -24.80 -23.42
CA ALA A 213 -7.57 -25.32 -23.73
C ALA A 213 -8.29 -24.48 -24.79
N SER A 214 -8.13 -23.15 -24.73
CA SER A 214 -8.71 -22.22 -25.72
C SER A 214 -8.10 -22.43 -27.11
N ILE A 215 -6.77 -22.62 -27.18
CA ILE A 215 -6.09 -22.96 -28.43
C ILE A 215 -6.57 -24.32 -28.95
N ALA A 216 -6.62 -25.34 -28.10
CA ALA A 216 -7.09 -26.67 -28.51
C ALA A 216 -8.53 -26.64 -29.05
N ALA A 217 -9.43 -25.90 -28.42
CA ALA A 217 -10.81 -25.72 -28.88
C ALA A 217 -10.90 -24.95 -30.22
N LEU A 218 -10.01 -23.98 -30.45
CA LEU A 218 -9.93 -23.24 -31.72
C LEU A 218 -9.38 -24.09 -32.86
N VAL A 219 -8.41 -24.98 -32.58
CA VAL A 219 -7.89 -25.94 -33.55
C VAL A 219 -8.95 -26.99 -33.87
N TRP A 220 -9.59 -27.56 -32.86
CA TRP A 220 -10.63 -28.59 -33.04
C TRP A 220 -11.88 -28.10 -33.79
N ARG A 221 -12.17 -26.80 -33.76
CA ARG A 221 -13.28 -26.20 -34.54
C ARG A 221 -12.94 -25.91 -36.00
N ARG A 222 -11.67 -26.06 -36.40
CA ARG A 222 -11.19 -25.83 -37.77
C ARG A 222 -11.08 -27.12 -38.59
N ASP A 223 -11.18 -28.27 -37.93
CA ASP A 223 -11.30 -29.61 -38.53
C ASP A 223 -12.79 -30.02 -38.59
#